data_AF-A0A8S3A635-F1
#
_entry.id   AF-A0A8S3A635-F1
#
_cell.length_a   1.000
_cell.length_b   1.000
_cell.length_c   1.000
_cell.angle_alpha   90.00
_cell.angle_beta   90.00
_cell.angle_gamma   90.00
#
_symmetry.space_group_name_H-M   'P 1'
#
loop_
_entity.id
_entity.type
_entity.pdbx_description
1 polymer ?
#
loop_
_entity_poly.entity_id
_entity_poly.type
_entity_poly.pdbx_seq_one_letter_code
_entity_poly.pdbx_strand_id
1 'polypeptide(L)'
;YLQKIIDFNAKDNKLVDREDLRQALLTNIDVQWNKRFISYKIDDDGVEAYFEDGTSVRGTILIGCDGTKSIVRTQLIPEFQ
;
A
#
# COMPACT_ATOMS: atom_id res chain seq x y z
N TYR A 1 2.83 20.58 -12.83
CA TYR A 1 2.68 19.14 -12.54
C TYR A 1 1.21 18.74 -12.42
N LEU A 2 0.44 19.43 -11.55
CA LEU A 2 -1.03 19.29 -11.47
C LEU A 2 -1.75 19.36 -12.82
N GLN A 3 -1.27 20.19 -13.76
CA GLN A 3 -1.82 20.27 -15.12
C GLN A 3 -1.73 18.97 -15.94
N LYS A 4 -0.73 18.09 -15.70
CA LYS A 4 -0.61 16.80 -16.41
C LYS A 4 -1.59 15.75 -15.89
N ILE A 5 -2.04 15.88 -14.63
CA ILE A 5 -2.95 14.95 -13.96
C ILE A 5 -4.41 15.23 -14.37
N ILE A 6 -4.73 16.49 -14.68
CA ILE A 6 -6.08 16.96 -14.99
C ILE A 6 -6.62 16.37 -16.32
N ASP A 7 -5.77 15.86 -17.21
CA ASP A 7 -6.18 15.21 -18.47
C ASP A 7 -6.27 13.68 -18.39
N PHE A 8 -6.40 13.12 -17.19
CA PHE A 8 -6.68 11.69 -16.98
C PHE A 8 -8.16 11.40 -17.22
N ASN A 9 -8.57 11.45 -18.50
CA ASN A 9 -9.86 10.94 -18.92
C ASN A 9 -9.73 9.42 -19.01
N ALA A 10 -10.36 8.69 -18.07
CA ALA A 10 -10.23 7.24 -17.88
C ALA A 10 -10.67 6.38 -19.10
N LYS A 11 -11.08 7.00 -20.20
CA LYS A 11 -11.52 6.34 -21.44
C LYS A 11 -10.41 6.11 -22.46
N ASP A 12 -9.27 6.79 -22.37
CA ASP A 12 -8.17 6.67 -23.34
C ASP A 12 -6.93 6.01 -22.71
N ASN A 13 -6.38 4.98 -23.37
CA ASN A 13 -5.11 4.37 -22.98
C ASN A 13 -3.96 5.35 -23.25
N LYS A 14 -3.41 5.96 -22.20
CA LYS A 14 -2.24 6.84 -22.28
C LYS A 14 -1.04 6.21 -21.58
N LEU A 15 0.12 6.27 -22.23
CA LEU A 15 1.40 5.96 -21.57
C LEU A 15 1.70 7.06 -20.55
N VAL A 16 1.93 6.65 -19.31
CA VAL A 16 2.31 7.53 -18.21
C VAL A 16 3.58 7.00 -17.58
N ASP A 17 4.48 7.90 -17.19
CA ASP A 17 5.64 7.51 -16.41
C ASP A 17 5.20 7.05 -15.01
N ARG A 18 5.78 5.95 -14.53
CA ARG A 18 5.39 5.35 -13.25
C ARG A 18 5.67 6.27 -12.07
N GLU A 19 6.79 6.97 -12.09
CA GLU A 19 7.12 7.92 -11.03
C GLU A 19 6.16 9.10 -11.10
N ASP A 20 5.81 9.56 -12.30
CA ASP A 20 4.86 10.65 -12.44
C ASP A 20 3.47 10.33 -11.89
N LEU A 21 2.96 9.15 -12.22
CA LEU A 21 1.68 8.67 -11.69
C LEU A 21 1.74 8.50 -10.17
N ARG A 22 2.85 7.98 -9.63
CA ARG A 22 3.01 7.79 -8.19
C ARG A 22 2.96 9.12 -7.44
N GLN A 23 3.68 10.13 -7.92
CA GLN A 23 3.67 11.47 -7.29
C GLN A 23 2.28 12.11 -7.33
N ALA A 24 1.55 11.94 -8.43
CA ALA A 24 0.17 12.39 -8.53
C ALA A 24 -0.73 11.79 -7.44
N LEU A 25 -0.66 10.47 -7.27
CA LEU A 25 -1.50 9.70 -6.35
C LEU A 25 -1.13 9.90 -4.86
N LEU A 26 0.06 10.41 -4.56
CA LEU A 26 0.51 10.66 -3.18
C LEU A 26 -0.12 11.89 -2.52
N THR A 27 -0.90 12.68 -3.27
CA THR A 27 -1.52 13.91 -2.76
C THR A 27 -2.44 13.61 -1.57
N ASN A 28 -2.22 14.28 -0.43
CA ASN A 28 -2.99 14.14 0.82
C ASN A 28 -2.92 12.76 1.49
N ILE A 29 -1.85 11.99 1.25
CA ILE A 29 -1.59 10.73 1.95
C ILE A 29 -0.41 10.92 2.89
N ASP A 30 -0.59 10.59 4.17
CA ASP A 30 0.50 10.54 5.15
C ASP A 30 1.29 9.24 4.98
N VAL A 31 2.34 9.31 4.15
CA VAL A 31 3.17 8.14 3.84
C VAL A 31 4.37 8.05 4.77
N GLN A 32 4.46 6.92 5.47
CA GLN A 32 5.59 6.55 6.29
C GLN A 32 6.61 5.74 5.46
N TRP A 33 7.65 6.40 4.95
CA TRP A 33 8.71 5.76 4.19
C TRP A 33 9.64 4.91 5.09
N ASN A 34 10.38 3.99 4.49
CA ASN A 34 11.28 3.05 5.19
C ASN A 34 10.60 2.18 6.25
N LYS A 35 9.26 2.08 6.25
CA LYS A 35 8.50 1.16 7.09
C LYS A 35 8.28 -0.17 6.39
N ARG A 36 9.19 -1.11 6.62
CA ARG A 36 9.07 -2.45 6.07
C ARG A 36 8.14 -3.31 6.92
N PHE A 37 6.98 -3.64 6.37
CA PHE A 37 6.02 -4.55 6.99
C PHE A 37 6.62 -5.96 7.13
N ILE A 38 6.36 -6.64 8.25
CA ILE A 38 6.85 -8.01 8.51
C ILE A 38 5.74 -9.01 8.81
N SER A 39 4.71 -8.61 9.55
CA SER A 39 3.59 -9.47 9.92
C SER A 39 2.44 -8.66 10.53
N TYR A 40 1.28 -9.28 10.66
CA TYR A 40 0.15 -8.73 11.41
C TYR A 40 -0.41 -9.72 12.43
N LYS A 41 -1.20 -9.25 13.38
CA LYS A 41 -2.11 -10.07 14.19
C LYS A 41 -3.51 -9.51 14.13
N ILE A 42 -4.51 -10.39 14.11
CA ILE A 42 -5.92 -10.03 14.17
C ILE A 42 -6.46 -10.49 15.52
N ASP A 43 -7.21 -9.62 16.18
CA ASP A 43 -7.97 -9.91 17.39
C ASP A 43 -9.38 -9.31 17.27
N ASP A 44 -10.17 -9.43 18.34
CA ASP A 44 -11.57 -8.99 18.35
C ASP A 44 -11.74 -7.47 18.11
N ASP A 45 -10.68 -6.67 18.35
CA ASP A 45 -10.71 -5.21 18.22
C ASP A 45 -10.06 -4.70 16.91
N GLY A 46 -9.55 -5.60 16.06
CA GLY A 46 -9.02 -5.27 14.74
C GLY A 46 -7.69 -5.94 14.42
N VAL A 47 -6.77 -5.16 13.84
CA VAL A 47 -5.48 -5.65 13.34
C VAL A 47 -4.33 -4.80 13.86
N GLU A 48 -3.26 -5.46 14.31
CA GLU A 48 -1.99 -4.82 14.63
C GLU A 48 -0.93 -5.23 13.60
N ALA A 49 -0.34 -4.26 12.92
CA ALA A 49 0.73 -4.45 11.96
C ALA A 49 2.09 -4.21 12.62
N TYR A 50 3.05 -5.08 12.34
CA TYR A 50 4.42 -5.00 12.86
C TYR A 50 5.41 -4.68 11.74
N PHE A 51 6.44 -3.92 12.07
CA PHE A 51 7.47 -3.46 11.13
C PHE A 51 8.87 -3.88 11.56
N GLU A 52 9.80 -3.95 10.61
CA GLU A 52 11.19 -4.40 10.84
C GLU A 52 11.92 -3.59 11.92
N ASP A 53 11.62 -2.29 12.03
CA ASP A 53 12.25 -1.42 13.03
C ASP A 53 11.70 -1.58 14.45
N GLY A 54 10.89 -2.61 14.68
CA GLY A 54 10.34 -2.97 15.99
C GLY A 54 9.09 -2.19 16.38
N THR A 55 8.62 -1.27 15.54
CA THR A 55 7.37 -0.54 15.79
C THR A 55 6.13 -1.34 15.37
N SER A 56 4.97 -0.95 15.90
CA SER A 56 3.67 -1.46 15.49
C SER A 56 2.62 -0.36 15.35
N VAL A 57 1.54 -0.65 14.60
CA VAL A 57 0.37 0.22 14.44
C VAL A 57 -0.90 -0.61 14.54
N ARG A 58 -1.88 -0.12 15.33
CA ARG A 58 -3.22 -0.68 15.46
C ARG A 58 -4.19 0.00 14.49
N GLY A 59 -5.06 -0.78 13.86
CA GLY A 59 -6.15 -0.29 13.02
C GLY A 59 -7.30 -1.28 12.93
N THR A 60 -8.39 -0.89 12.27
CA THR A 60 -9.55 -1.77 12.08
C THR A 60 -9.41 -2.64 10.82
N ILE A 61 -8.75 -2.12 9.78
CA ILE A 61 -8.58 -2.78 8.49
C ILE A 61 -7.13 -2.66 8.06
N LEU A 62 -6.58 -3.77 7.55
CA LEU A 62 -5.29 -3.82 6.87
C LEU A 62 -5.54 -4.16 5.40
N ILE A 63 -5.06 -3.30 4.50
CA ILE A 63 -5.16 -3.51 3.05
C ILE A 63 -3.77 -3.82 2.51
N GLY A 64 -3.62 -5.02 1.91
CA GLY A 64 -2.37 -5.44 1.27
C GLY A 64 -2.20 -4.79 -0.11
N CYS A 65 -1.37 -3.76 -0.20
CA CYS A 65 -0.98 -3.10 -1.45
C CYS A 65 0.52 -3.29 -1.77
N ASP A 66 1.11 -4.38 -1.30
CA ASP A 66 2.56 -4.69 -1.32
C ASP A 66 3.02 -5.51 -2.54
N GLY A 67 2.19 -5.56 -3.60
CA GLY A 67 2.57 -6.05 -4.91
C GLY A 67 2.61 -7.58 -5.06
N THR A 68 3.29 -8.05 -6.10
CA THR A 68 3.25 -9.47 -6.50
C THR A 68 3.85 -10.40 -5.46
N LYS A 69 4.85 -9.95 -4.67
CA LYS A 69 5.48 -10.72 -3.58
C LYS A 69 4.89 -10.41 -2.20
N SER A 70 3.58 -10.16 -2.16
CA SER A 70 2.87 -9.72 -0.96
C SER A 70 3.13 -10.62 0.26
N ILE A 71 3.68 -10.01 1.32
CA ILE A 71 3.84 -10.63 2.63
C ILE A 71 2.46 -10.75 3.29
N VAL A 72 1.60 -9.75 3.09
CA VAL A 72 0.22 -9.78 3.59
C VAL A 72 -0.52 -11.01 3.07
N ARG A 73 -0.46 -11.26 1.75
CA ARG A 73 -1.09 -12.46 1.14
C ARG A 73 -0.45 -13.74 1.63
N THR A 74 0.88 -13.79 1.72
CA THR A 74 1.62 -14.98 2.17
C THR A 74 1.22 -15.36 3.61
N GLN A 75 1.01 -14.38 4.49
CA GLN A 75 0.53 -14.65 5.84
C GLN A 75 -0.95 -15.05 5.88
N LEU A 76 -1.80 -14.44 5.03
CA LEU A 76 -3.24 -14.71 5.01
C LEU A 76 -3.57 -16.10 4.45
N ILE A 77 -2.84 -16.55 3.42
CA ILE A 77 -3.07 -17.82 2.72
C ILE A 77 -1.72 -18.52 2.48
N PRO A 78 -1.11 -19.15 3.50
CA PRO A 78 0.22 -19.76 3.41
C PRO A 78 0.34 -20.85 2.35
N GLU A 79 -0.76 -21.53 2.03
CA GLU A 79 -0.84 -22.61 1.05
C GLU A 79 -0.85 -22.15 -0.42
N PHE A 80 -0.99 -20.85 -0.69
CA PHE A 80 -1.03 -20.28 -2.04
C PHE A 80 0.31 -19.60 -2.38
N GLN A 81 1.29 -20.40 -2.83
CA GLN A 81 2.59 -19.95 -3.32
C GLN A 81 2.64 -19.79 -4.84
#